data_AF-A0A8J3PH94-F1
#
_entry.id   AF-A0A8J3PH94-F1
#
_cell.length_a   1.000
_cell.length_b   1.000
_cell.length_c   1.000
_cell.angle_alpha   90.00
_cell.angle_beta   90.00
_cell.angle_gamma   90.00
#
_symmetry.space_group_name_H-M   'P 1'
#
loop_
_entity.id
_entity.type
_entity.pdbx_description
1 polymer ?
#
loop_
_entity_poly.entity_id
_entity_poly.type
_entity_poly.pdbx_seq_one_letter_code
_entity_poly.pdbx_strand_id
1 'polypeptide(L)'
;MAQRAGFGGLVRHSGPVRIPTRRLSRFDSWWWDAALVAVLALLTVLAARGVTHGLDLGVREWVQDHQPGWAHAVARALNFLGQGWLVMWLITGSLTVTLLVRTRDPRVLLPGVTGFVLTYLTIGPLKLWTHRDAPSSGLPNAVELFNPLAVAYSNSYPSGHVVNAIVWWGVIVILASRLWRLPPALVRWMRVAPPVIVLCTTTYLSHHWVTDGLAALALGLFLDRLIHRVDWDAILPPVR
;
A
#
# COMPACT_ATOMS: atom_id res chain seq x y z
N MET A 1 -45.95 -51.03 -24.31
CA MET A 1 -44.87 -50.46 -25.15
C MET A 1 -45.40 -49.19 -25.82
N ALA A 2 -44.83 -47.99 -25.80
CA ALA A 2 -43.67 -47.36 -25.16
C ALA A 2 -43.96 -45.83 -25.22
N GLN A 3 -44.25 -45.18 -24.08
CA GLN A 3 -43.39 -44.25 -23.32
C GLN A 3 -42.90 -43.00 -24.10
N ARG A 4 -43.47 -41.84 -23.74
CA ARG A 4 -43.08 -40.48 -24.13
C ARG A 4 -41.67 -40.17 -23.62
N ALA A 5 -40.77 -39.71 -24.49
CA ALA A 5 -39.48 -39.15 -24.09
C ALA A 5 -39.50 -37.62 -24.29
N GLY A 6 -39.54 -36.90 -23.18
CA GLY A 6 -39.38 -35.45 -23.14
C GLY A 6 -37.93 -35.05 -23.40
N PHE A 7 -37.72 -34.08 -24.28
CA PHE A 7 -36.45 -33.39 -24.45
C PHE A 7 -36.26 -32.40 -23.29
N GLY A 8 -35.78 -32.90 -22.15
CA GLY A 8 -35.21 -32.10 -21.07
C GLY A 8 -33.74 -31.85 -21.34
N GLY A 9 -33.43 -30.90 -22.23
CA GLY A 9 -32.06 -30.45 -22.46
C GLY A 9 -31.53 -29.71 -21.23
N LEU A 10 -30.68 -30.38 -20.45
CA LEU A 10 -29.90 -29.79 -19.37
C LEU A 10 -29.15 -28.55 -19.87
N VAL A 11 -29.64 -27.37 -19.47
CA VAL A 11 -28.84 -26.14 -19.48
C VAL A 11 -27.71 -26.35 -18.48
N ARG A 12 -26.52 -26.71 -18.98
CA ARG A 12 -25.29 -26.58 -18.20
C ARG A 12 -25.11 -25.10 -17.91
N HIS A 13 -25.48 -24.68 -16.69
CA HIS A 13 -25.03 -23.41 -16.15
C HIS A 13 -23.51 -23.45 -16.07
N SER A 14 -22.85 -22.88 -17.08
CA SER A 14 -21.46 -22.46 -17.02
C SER A 14 -21.35 -21.37 -15.96
N GLY A 15 -21.30 -21.79 -14.70
CA GLY A 15 -21.12 -20.89 -13.57
C GLY A 15 -19.84 -20.08 -13.76
N PRO A 16 -19.87 -18.75 -13.66
CA PRO A 16 -18.69 -17.93 -13.84
C PRO A 16 -17.68 -18.25 -12.72
N VAL A 17 -16.45 -18.51 -13.14
CA VAL A 17 -15.28 -18.74 -12.28
C VAL A 17 -15.14 -17.57 -11.30
N ARG A 18 -15.47 -17.77 -10.03
CA ARG A 18 -14.89 -16.95 -8.95
C ARG A 18 -13.40 -17.18 -9.03
N ILE A 19 -12.61 -16.15 -9.26
CA ILE A 19 -11.16 -16.26 -9.04
C ILE A 19 -11.02 -16.57 -7.56
N PRO A 20 -10.58 -17.78 -7.16
CA PRO A 20 -10.34 -18.08 -5.76
C PRO A 20 -9.28 -17.09 -5.30
N THR A 21 -9.52 -16.34 -4.24
CA THR A 21 -8.49 -15.47 -3.64
C THR A 21 -7.24 -16.25 -3.25
N ARG A 22 -7.35 -17.59 -3.14
CA ARG A 22 -6.24 -18.51 -2.95
C ARG A 22 -6.01 -19.41 -4.17
N ARG A 23 -5.21 -18.94 -5.13
CA ARG A 23 -4.27 -19.85 -5.80
C ARG A 23 -3.04 -19.90 -4.91
N LEU A 24 -2.86 -21.02 -4.19
CA LEU A 24 -1.62 -21.32 -3.49
C LEU A 24 -0.47 -21.14 -4.47
N SER A 25 0.31 -20.09 -4.28
CA SER A 25 1.36 -19.69 -5.20
C SER A 25 2.71 -19.85 -4.51
N ARG A 26 3.77 -20.04 -5.29
CA ARG A 26 5.19 -20.05 -4.85
C ARG A 26 5.60 -18.88 -3.93
N PHE A 27 4.75 -17.86 -3.77
CA PHE A 27 4.96 -16.69 -2.93
C PHE A 27 4.25 -16.74 -1.56
N ASP A 28 3.59 -17.84 -1.19
CA ASP A 28 2.99 -18.02 0.14
C ASP A 28 4.02 -18.39 1.22
N SER A 29 5.26 -18.66 0.83
CA SER A 29 6.35 -18.91 1.76
C SER A 29 6.70 -17.67 2.59
N TRP A 30 7.01 -17.88 3.87
CA TRP A 30 7.52 -16.85 4.78
C TRP A 30 8.90 -16.32 4.41
N TRP A 31 9.64 -17.00 3.52
CA TRP A 31 10.96 -16.53 3.07
C TRP A 31 10.91 -15.16 2.39
N TRP A 32 9.83 -14.86 1.67
CA TRP A 32 9.66 -13.53 1.06
C TRP A 32 9.42 -12.45 2.12
N ASP A 33 8.70 -12.77 3.19
CA ASP A 33 8.49 -11.86 4.30
C ASP A 33 9.80 -11.59 5.04
N ALA A 34 10.59 -12.65 5.30
CA ALA A 34 11.93 -12.53 5.85
C ALA A 34 12.86 -11.71 4.95
N ALA A 35 12.81 -11.91 3.63
CA ALA A 35 13.60 -11.14 2.67
C ALA A 35 13.21 -9.65 2.67
N LEU A 36 11.92 -9.32 2.72
CA LEU A 36 11.44 -7.93 2.80
C LEU A 36 11.90 -7.26 4.09
N VAL A 37 11.81 -7.95 5.23
CA VAL A 37 12.32 -7.47 6.51
C VAL A 37 13.84 -7.28 6.47
N ALA A 38 14.58 -8.21 5.85
CA ALA A 38 16.02 -8.10 5.68
C ALA A 38 16.42 -6.91 4.80
N VAL A 39 15.68 -6.65 3.71
CA VAL A 39 15.88 -5.47 2.86
C VAL A 39 15.60 -4.18 3.65
N LEU A 40 14.51 -4.12 4.41
CA LEU A 40 14.22 -2.98 5.29
C LEU A 40 15.34 -2.74 6.31
N ALA A 41 15.80 -3.79 6.98
CA ALA A 41 16.89 -3.70 7.96
C ALA A 41 18.20 -3.23 7.29
N LEU A 42 18.55 -3.79 6.15
CA LEU A 42 19.74 -3.40 5.39
C LEU A 42 19.68 -1.92 4.99
N LEU A 43 18.58 -1.47 4.38
CA LEU A 43 18.40 -0.07 4.00
C LEU A 43 18.49 0.86 5.21
N THR A 44 17.90 0.47 6.35
CA THR A 44 17.97 1.25 7.59
C THR A 44 19.41 1.37 8.08
N VAL A 45 20.18 0.27 8.08
CA VAL A 45 21.60 0.29 8.51
C VAL A 45 22.46 1.11 7.55
N LEU A 46 22.27 0.96 6.24
CA LEU A 46 23.02 1.73 5.24
C LEU A 46 22.73 3.23 5.37
N ALA A 47 21.47 3.61 5.56
CA ALA A 47 21.09 5.00 5.77
C ALA A 47 21.63 5.55 7.10
N ALA A 48 21.54 4.79 8.19
CA ALA A 48 22.08 5.17 9.50
C ALA A 48 23.62 5.34 9.51
N ARG A 49 24.33 4.59 8.66
CA ARG A 49 25.78 4.73 8.47
C ARG A 49 26.17 5.82 7.48
N GLY A 50 25.19 6.53 6.92
CA GLY A 50 25.40 7.59 5.93
C GLY A 50 25.84 7.12 4.56
N VAL A 51 25.82 5.81 4.29
CA VAL A 51 26.24 5.23 3.01
C VAL A 51 25.37 5.73 1.85
N THR A 52 24.10 6.04 2.14
CA THR A 52 23.13 6.50 1.13
C THR A 52 23.03 8.01 1.00
N HIS A 53 23.76 8.80 1.80
CA HIS A 53 23.62 10.26 1.82
C HIS A 53 23.89 10.89 0.46
N GLY A 54 24.94 10.45 -0.25
CA GLY A 54 25.26 10.97 -1.57
C GLY A 54 24.14 10.75 -2.60
N LEU A 55 23.48 9.59 -2.54
CA LEU A 55 22.30 9.30 -3.38
C LEU A 55 21.13 10.21 -3.01
N ASP A 56 20.80 10.29 -1.71
CA ASP A 56 19.66 11.06 -1.22
C ASP A 56 19.82 12.56 -1.50
N LEU A 57 21.01 13.11 -1.27
CA LEU A 57 21.33 14.51 -1.54
C LEU A 57 21.36 14.80 -3.04
N GLY A 58 22.01 13.95 -3.84
CA GLY A 58 22.08 14.14 -5.29
C GLY A 58 20.71 14.08 -5.97
N VAL A 59 19.82 13.18 -5.52
CA VAL A 59 18.44 13.14 -6.01
C VAL A 59 17.68 14.40 -5.59
N ARG A 60 17.82 14.87 -4.35
CA ARG A 60 17.18 16.10 -3.88
C ARG A 60 17.62 17.31 -4.71
N GLU A 61 18.92 17.47 -4.92
CA GLU A 61 19.50 18.56 -5.72
C GLU A 61 18.98 18.51 -7.16
N TRP A 62 19.04 17.35 -7.80
CA TRP A 62 18.50 17.17 -9.15
C TRP A 62 17.02 17.54 -9.23
N VAL A 63 16.21 17.09 -8.25
CA VAL A 63 14.79 17.42 -8.18
C VAL A 63 14.57 18.93 -8.05
N GLN A 64 15.32 19.61 -7.18
CA GLN A 64 15.20 21.05 -6.97
C GLN A 64 15.55 21.85 -8.23
N ASP A 65 16.55 21.39 -8.99
CA ASP A 65 16.95 22.00 -10.26
C ASP A 65 15.95 21.73 -11.39
N HIS A 66 15.17 20.64 -11.31
CA HIS A 66 14.28 20.17 -12.38
C HIS A 66 12.81 20.17 -11.99
N GLN A 67 12.36 21.18 -11.23
CA GLN A 67 10.98 21.27 -10.76
C GLN A 67 10.20 22.48 -11.34
N PRO A 68 9.79 22.45 -12.62
CA PRO A 68 8.91 23.48 -13.15
C PRO A 68 7.52 23.40 -12.50
N GLY A 69 6.86 24.56 -12.38
CA GLY A 69 5.59 24.68 -11.63
C GLY A 69 4.47 23.73 -12.08
N TRP A 70 4.36 23.46 -13.38
CA TRP A 70 3.36 22.51 -13.90
C TRP A 70 3.63 21.07 -13.43
N ALA A 71 4.90 20.64 -13.44
CA ALA A 71 5.28 19.29 -13.04
C ALA A 71 5.15 19.14 -11.52
N HIS A 72 5.48 20.19 -10.76
CA HIS A 72 5.21 20.27 -9.33
C HIS A 72 3.71 20.12 -9.03
N ALA A 73 2.84 20.85 -9.76
CA ALA A 73 1.39 20.75 -9.57
C ALA A 73 0.85 19.35 -9.89
N VAL A 74 1.29 18.73 -10.99
CA VAL A 74 0.93 17.35 -11.35
C VAL A 74 1.40 16.37 -10.28
N ALA A 75 2.65 16.50 -9.82
CA ALA A 75 3.18 15.64 -8.77
C ALA A 75 2.38 15.77 -7.47
N ARG A 76 2.00 16.99 -7.06
CA ARG A 76 1.12 17.21 -5.89
C ARG A 76 -0.22 16.52 -6.05
N ALA A 77 -0.86 16.67 -7.20
CA ALA A 77 -2.15 16.03 -7.48
C ALA A 77 -2.06 14.50 -7.40
N LEU A 78 -1.00 13.93 -7.98
CA LEU A 78 -0.78 12.48 -7.98
C LEU A 78 -0.33 11.93 -6.61
N ASN A 79 0.34 12.75 -5.78
CA ASN A 79 0.80 12.32 -4.46
C ASN A 79 -0.36 12.03 -3.48
N PHE A 80 -1.55 12.61 -3.73
CA PHE A 80 -2.78 12.28 -2.99
C PHE A 80 -3.12 10.78 -3.02
N LEU A 81 -2.67 10.02 -4.02
CA LEU A 81 -2.86 8.56 -4.10
C LEU A 81 -2.19 7.80 -2.94
N GLY A 82 -1.27 8.41 -2.20
CA GLY A 82 -0.64 7.85 -1.01
C GLY A 82 -1.11 8.51 0.29
N GLN A 83 -2.00 9.50 0.19
CA GLN A 83 -2.39 10.26 1.37
C GLN A 83 -3.42 9.50 2.19
N GLY A 84 -3.05 9.22 3.45
CA GLY A 84 -3.83 8.37 4.34
C GLY A 84 -5.30 8.79 4.39
N TRP A 85 -5.60 10.07 4.59
CA TRP A 85 -6.98 10.49 4.76
C TRP A 85 -7.87 10.29 3.51
N LEU A 86 -7.32 10.49 2.31
CA LEU A 86 -8.08 10.31 1.07
C LEU A 86 -8.34 8.82 0.80
N VAL A 87 -7.30 8.00 0.79
CA VAL A 87 -7.41 6.60 0.37
C VAL A 87 -8.07 5.74 1.46
N MET A 88 -7.72 6.00 2.73
CA MET A 88 -8.29 5.31 3.88
C MET A 88 -9.73 5.77 4.17
N TRP A 89 -9.95 7.06 4.41
CA TRP A 89 -11.30 7.49 4.85
C TRP A 89 -12.28 7.55 3.71
N LEU A 90 -11.92 8.20 2.59
CA LEU A 90 -12.89 8.41 1.52
C LEU A 90 -13.13 7.14 0.72
N ILE A 91 -12.11 6.53 0.14
CA ILE A 91 -12.33 5.36 -0.73
C ILE A 91 -12.63 4.11 0.10
N THR A 92 -11.71 3.73 1.00
CA THR A 92 -11.87 2.51 1.80
C THR A 92 -13.07 2.62 2.75
N GLY A 93 -13.27 3.76 3.41
CA GLY A 93 -14.44 4.02 4.23
C GLY A 93 -15.76 3.95 3.45
N SER A 94 -15.85 4.55 2.26
CA SER A 94 -17.07 4.45 1.44
C SER A 94 -17.38 3.02 1.00
N LEU A 95 -16.36 2.25 0.60
CA LEU A 95 -16.53 0.84 0.25
C LEU A 95 -17.01 0.02 1.45
N THR A 96 -16.41 0.27 2.62
CA THR A 96 -16.75 -0.40 3.87
C THR A 96 -18.18 -0.09 4.30
N VAL A 97 -18.59 1.18 4.26
CA VAL A 97 -19.97 1.60 4.57
C VAL A 97 -20.95 0.98 3.58
N THR A 98 -20.64 1.00 2.28
CA THR A 98 -21.48 0.38 1.24
C THR A 98 -21.69 -1.11 1.52
N LEU A 99 -20.62 -1.83 1.86
CA LEU A 99 -20.69 -3.24 2.24
C LEU A 99 -21.50 -3.44 3.51
N LEU A 100 -21.25 -2.64 4.55
CA LEU A 100 -21.95 -2.73 5.84
C LEU A 100 -23.45 -2.53 5.68
N VAL A 101 -23.87 -1.57 4.85
CA VAL A 101 -25.29 -1.31 4.57
C VAL A 101 -25.93 -2.50 3.83
N ARG A 102 -25.22 -3.10 2.87
CA ARG A 102 -25.74 -4.21 2.05
C ARG A 102 -25.76 -5.56 2.77
N THR A 103 -24.77 -5.82 3.61
CA THR A 103 -24.59 -7.13 4.27
C THR A 103 -25.08 -7.13 5.72
N ARG A 104 -25.21 -5.94 6.34
CA ARG A 104 -25.56 -5.76 7.76
C ARG A 104 -24.61 -6.50 8.71
N ASP A 105 -23.38 -6.72 8.28
CA ASP A 105 -22.42 -7.57 8.97
C ASP A 105 -21.14 -6.78 9.27
N PRO A 106 -20.76 -6.62 10.55
CA PRO A 106 -19.60 -5.82 10.95
C PRO A 106 -18.27 -6.43 10.53
N ARG A 107 -18.20 -7.71 10.10
CA ARG A 107 -16.96 -8.34 9.62
C ARG A 107 -16.35 -7.61 8.43
N VAL A 108 -17.14 -6.83 7.69
CA VAL A 108 -16.65 -5.98 6.58
C VAL A 108 -15.70 -4.87 7.04
N LEU A 109 -15.67 -4.54 8.34
CA LEU A 109 -14.71 -3.59 8.93
C LEU A 109 -13.30 -4.20 9.03
N LEU A 110 -13.18 -5.53 9.10
CA LEU A 110 -11.92 -6.21 9.42
C LEU A 110 -10.76 -5.86 8.47
N PRO A 111 -10.92 -5.85 7.12
CA PRO A 111 -9.81 -5.48 6.24
C PRO A 111 -9.26 -4.07 6.52
N GLY A 112 -10.16 -3.11 6.76
CA GLY A 112 -9.78 -1.73 7.08
C GLY A 112 -9.11 -1.62 8.44
N VAL A 113 -9.66 -2.29 9.47
CA VAL A 113 -9.06 -2.31 10.82
C VAL A 113 -7.69 -2.98 10.81
N THR A 114 -7.54 -4.11 10.12
CA THR A 114 -6.24 -4.79 9.98
C THR A 114 -5.22 -3.89 9.27
N GLY A 115 -5.61 -3.25 8.16
CA GLY A 115 -4.76 -2.29 7.47
C GLY A 115 -4.33 -1.12 8.35
N PHE A 116 -5.27 -0.54 9.10
CA PHE A 116 -5.02 0.55 10.04
C PHE A 116 -4.02 0.14 11.14
N VAL A 117 -4.33 -0.95 11.86
CA VAL A 117 -3.52 -1.42 12.98
C VAL A 117 -2.10 -1.74 12.53
N LEU A 118 -1.93 -2.50 11.44
CA LEU A 118 -0.61 -2.85 10.92
C LEU A 118 0.18 -1.62 10.48
N THR A 119 -0.46 -0.69 9.77
CA THR A 119 0.21 0.51 9.25
C THR A 119 0.66 1.43 10.39
N TYR A 120 -0.23 1.76 11.33
CA TYR A 120 0.07 2.73 12.39
C TYR A 120 0.99 2.17 13.47
N LEU A 121 0.85 0.89 13.84
CA LEU A 121 1.72 0.26 14.83
C LEU A 121 3.13 -0.06 14.30
N THR A 122 3.37 0.05 12.99
CA THR A 122 4.71 -0.14 12.42
C THR A 122 5.35 1.18 12.01
N ILE A 123 4.66 1.99 11.20
CA ILE A 123 5.22 3.25 10.70
C ILE A 123 5.40 4.26 11.83
N GLY A 124 4.42 4.41 12.72
CA GLY A 124 4.47 5.39 13.81
C GLY A 124 5.72 5.21 14.69
N PRO A 125 5.93 4.02 15.27
CA PRO A 125 7.13 3.74 16.05
C PRO A 125 8.43 3.90 15.26
N LEU A 126 8.49 3.45 14.01
CA LEU A 126 9.70 3.62 13.18
C LEU A 126 10.02 5.10 12.92
N LYS A 127 9.01 5.93 12.66
CA LYS A 127 9.17 7.39 12.49
C LYS A 127 9.72 8.03 13.75
N LEU A 128 9.10 7.73 14.89
CA LEU A 128 9.52 8.24 16.19
C LEU A 128 10.93 7.78 16.55
N TRP A 129 11.30 6.54 16.22
CA TRP A 129 12.61 6.00 16.59
C TRP A 129 13.74 6.49 15.68
N THR A 130 13.48 6.67 14.39
CA THR A 130 14.54 6.99 13.41
C THR A 130 14.89 8.46 13.32
N HIS A 131 14.10 9.38 13.89
CA HIS A 131 14.38 10.82 13.93
C HIS A 131 14.96 11.40 12.62
N ARG A 132 14.38 11.03 11.48
CA ARG A 132 14.79 11.54 10.18
C ARG A 132 13.83 12.61 9.70
N ASP A 133 14.36 13.74 9.27
CA ASP A 133 13.59 14.86 8.73
C ASP A 133 13.48 14.80 7.21
N ALA A 134 12.54 15.55 6.63
CA ALA A 134 12.27 15.56 5.20
C ALA A 134 13.32 16.36 4.40
N PRO A 135 13.52 16.05 3.11
CA PRO A 135 14.42 16.80 2.24
C PRO A 135 14.09 18.30 2.13
N SER A 136 12.82 18.67 2.28
CA SER A 136 12.33 20.05 2.29
C SER A 136 12.57 20.79 3.60
N SER A 137 13.09 20.11 4.64
CA SER A 137 13.39 20.74 5.91
C SER A 137 14.57 21.71 5.81
N GLY A 138 14.49 22.79 6.58
CA GLY A 138 15.60 23.72 6.78
C GLY A 138 16.58 23.28 7.87
N LEU A 139 16.37 22.13 8.52
CA LEU A 139 17.28 21.64 9.55
C LEU A 139 18.65 21.25 8.98
N PRO A 140 19.75 21.56 9.68
CA PRO A 140 21.04 20.97 9.39
C PRO A 140 20.97 19.44 9.44
N ASN A 141 21.68 18.79 8.52
CA ASN A 141 21.80 17.33 8.48
C ASN A 141 20.45 16.59 8.39
N ALA A 142 19.43 17.18 7.75
CA ALA A 142 18.11 16.56 7.58
C ALA A 142 18.15 15.15 6.94
N VAL A 143 19.22 14.83 6.21
CA VAL A 143 19.44 13.52 5.57
C VAL A 143 19.78 12.41 6.55
N GLU A 144 20.31 12.73 7.73
CA GLU A 144 20.79 11.76 8.71
C GLU A 144 19.63 11.06 9.43
N LEU A 145 19.74 9.73 9.59
CA LEU A 145 18.92 9.01 10.57
C LEU A 145 19.47 9.28 11.97
N PHE A 146 18.58 9.21 12.95
CA PHE A 146 18.84 9.46 14.36
C PHE A 146 19.37 10.88 14.61
N ASN A 147 18.90 11.85 13.82
CA ASN A 147 19.30 13.25 13.96
C ASN A 147 18.68 13.85 15.25
N PRO A 148 19.50 14.28 16.23
CA PRO A 148 18.99 14.82 17.49
C PRO A 148 18.23 16.14 17.33
N LEU A 149 18.44 16.86 16.22
CA LEU A 149 17.70 18.09 15.91
C LEU A 149 16.31 17.82 15.34
N ALA A 150 16.08 16.62 14.80
CA ALA A 150 14.83 16.24 14.15
C ALA A 150 13.81 15.61 15.11
N VAL A 151 14.08 15.55 16.42
CA VAL A 151 13.21 14.89 17.42
C VAL A 151 11.79 15.47 17.43
N ALA A 152 11.63 16.78 17.19
CA ALA A 152 10.32 17.43 17.10
C ALA A 152 9.59 17.21 15.76
N TYR A 153 10.33 16.87 14.69
CA TYR A 153 9.82 16.79 13.31
C TYR A 153 10.24 15.47 12.61
N SER A 154 10.22 14.36 13.37
CA SER A 154 10.66 13.02 12.94
C SER A 154 9.66 12.32 12.01
N ASN A 155 9.41 12.89 10.84
CA ASN A 155 8.31 12.46 9.98
C ASN A 155 8.73 11.86 8.64
N SER A 156 10.03 11.71 8.35
CA SER A 156 10.46 11.24 7.02
C SER A 156 10.55 9.72 6.90
N TYR A 157 11.42 9.06 7.67
CA TYR A 157 11.73 7.63 7.49
C TYR A 157 10.80 6.69 8.29
N PRO A 158 10.28 5.60 7.70
CA PRO A 158 10.12 5.36 6.26
C PRO A 158 8.96 6.19 5.68
N SER A 159 8.85 6.31 4.36
CA SER A 159 7.78 7.07 3.71
C SER A 159 6.38 6.51 4.05
N GLY A 160 5.58 7.30 4.77
CA GLY A 160 4.21 6.91 5.11
C GLY A 160 3.29 6.90 3.89
N HIS A 161 3.51 7.81 2.93
CA HIS A 161 2.72 7.88 1.70
C HIS A 161 2.88 6.62 0.85
N VAL A 162 4.11 6.12 0.70
CA VAL A 162 4.37 4.91 -0.08
C VAL A 162 3.78 3.67 0.60
N VAL A 163 3.94 3.51 1.92
CA VAL A 163 3.31 2.38 2.63
C VAL A 163 1.79 2.45 2.52
N ASN A 164 1.19 3.62 2.70
CA ASN A 164 -0.25 3.83 2.52
C ASN A 164 -0.71 3.45 1.12
N ALA A 165 0.03 3.86 0.09
CA ALA A 165 -0.29 3.54 -1.30
C ALA A 165 -0.28 2.03 -1.57
N ILE A 166 0.56 1.26 -0.86
CA ILE A 166 0.58 -0.20 -0.98
C ILE A 166 -0.57 -0.82 -0.20
N VAL A 167 -0.64 -0.54 1.11
CA VAL A 167 -1.58 -1.20 2.03
C VAL A 167 -3.02 -0.85 1.69
N TRP A 168 -3.36 0.43 1.54
CA TRP A 168 -4.74 0.83 1.36
C TRP A 168 -5.29 0.47 -0.01
N TRP A 169 -4.48 0.51 -1.06
CA TRP A 169 -4.93 0.00 -2.37
C TRP A 169 -5.09 -1.53 -2.36
N GLY A 170 -4.30 -2.26 -1.57
CA GLY A 170 -4.54 -3.67 -1.28
C GLY A 170 -5.89 -3.91 -0.58
N VAL A 171 -6.18 -3.15 0.47
CA VAL A 171 -7.47 -3.21 1.18
C VAL A 171 -8.64 -2.83 0.27
N ILE A 172 -8.49 -1.78 -0.55
CA ILE A 172 -9.49 -1.38 -1.55
C ILE A 172 -9.78 -2.54 -2.50
N VAL A 173 -8.76 -3.25 -2.99
CA VAL A 173 -8.98 -4.42 -3.86
C VAL A 173 -9.77 -5.51 -3.14
N ILE A 174 -9.49 -5.79 -1.86
CA ILE A 174 -10.24 -6.78 -1.07
C ILE A 174 -11.73 -6.38 -0.99
N LEU A 175 -12.03 -5.15 -0.62
CA LEU A 175 -13.41 -4.67 -0.46
C LEU A 175 -14.13 -4.53 -1.80
N ALA A 176 -13.49 -3.94 -2.80
CA ALA A 176 -14.05 -3.74 -4.13
C ALA A 176 -14.37 -5.08 -4.82
N SER A 177 -13.56 -6.12 -4.60
CA SER A 177 -13.82 -7.47 -5.12
C SER A 177 -15.06 -8.14 -4.51
N ARG A 178 -15.58 -7.63 -3.38
CA ARG A 178 -16.86 -8.08 -2.80
C ARG A 178 -18.06 -7.47 -3.51
N LEU A 179 -17.93 -6.22 -3.94
CA LEU A 179 -19.00 -5.49 -4.59
C LEU A 179 -19.05 -5.77 -6.09
N TRP A 180 -17.89 -5.98 -6.72
CA TRP A 180 -17.75 -6.06 -8.16
C TRP A 180 -16.82 -7.17 -8.61
N ARG A 181 -17.03 -7.66 -9.82
CA ARG A 181 -16.09 -8.56 -10.51
C ARG A 181 -14.99 -7.73 -11.14
N LEU A 182 -13.83 -7.66 -10.50
CA LEU A 182 -12.69 -6.91 -11.01
C LEU A 182 -11.87 -7.73 -12.01
N PRO A 183 -11.58 -7.21 -13.22
CA PRO A 183 -10.64 -7.86 -14.13
C PRO A 183 -9.24 -7.99 -13.51
N PRO A 184 -8.49 -9.09 -13.78
CA PRO A 184 -7.15 -9.27 -13.21
C PRO A 184 -6.17 -8.14 -13.54
N ALA A 185 -6.30 -7.54 -14.74
CA ALA A 185 -5.49 -6.40 -15.16
C ALA A 185 -5.75 -5.16 -14.30
N LEU A 186 -7.01 -4.89 -13.95
CA LEU A 186 -7.39 -3.76 -13.10
C LEU A 186 -6.84 -3.94 -11.69
N VAL A 187 -6.96 -5.15 -11.11
CA VAL A 187 -6.37 -5.46 -9.80
C VAL A 187 -4.87 -5.22 -9.80
N ARG A 188 -4.16 -5.66 -10.85
CA ARG A 188 -2.72 -5.41 -10.98
C ARG A 188 -2.41 -3.92 -11.05
N TRP A 189 -3.15 -3.16 -11.86
CA TRP A 189 -2.96 -1.71 -11.98
C TRP A 189 -3.17 -0.99 -10.66
N MET A 190 -4.25 -1.31 -9.94
CA MET A 190 -4.55 -0.74 -8.62
C MET A 190 -3.47 -1.04 -7.58
N ARG A 191 -2.79 -2.19 -7.68
CA ARG A 191 -1.74 -2.58 -6.72
C ARG A 191 -0.34 -2.07 -7.08
N VAL A 192 -0.09 -1.71 -8.35
CA VAL A 192 1.25 -1.33 -8.83
C VAL A 192 1.36 0.17 -9.11
N ALA A 193 0.39 0.76 -9.81
CA ALA A 193 0.50 2.16 -10.22
C ALA A 193 0.53 3.13 -9.03
N PRO A 194 -0.38 3.06 -8.03
CA PRO A 194 -0.37 4.02 -6.94
C PRO A 194 0.94 4.01 -6.13
N PRO A 195 1.50 2.86 -5.70
CA PRO A 195 2.81 2.85 -5.03
C PRO A 195 3.95 3.46 -5.85
N VAL A 196 4.02 3.14 -7.16
CA VAL A 196 5.07 3.65 -8.04
C VAL A 196 4.92 5.16 -8.25
N ILE A 197 3.71 5.63 -8.55
CA ILE A 197 3.41 7.05 -8.71
C ILE A 197 3.73 7.81 -7.43
N VAL A 198 3.32 7.28 -6.28
CA VAL A 198 3.54 7.92 -4.98
C VAL A 198 5.00 7.95 -4.61
N LEU A 199 5.76 6.87 -4.86
CA LEU A 199 7.22 6.85 -4.66
C LEU A 199 7.89 7.96 -5.46
N CYS A 200 7.60 8.05 -6.75
CA CYS A 200 8.18 9.08 -7.60
C CYS A 200 7.78 10.49 -7.17
N THR A 201 6.48 10.71 -6.94
CA THR A 201 5.96 12.04 -6.62
C THR A 201 6.37 12.51 -5.24
N THR A 202 6.46 11.62 -4.24
CA THR A 202 6.83 12.03 -2.88
C THR A 202 8.31 12.40 -2.78
N THR A 203 9.16 11.73 -3.54
CA THR A 203 10.58 12.10 -3.68
C THR A 203 10.73 13.37 -4.50
N TYR A 204 10.03 13.48 -5.63
CA TYR A 204 10.04 14.68 -6.46
C TYR A 204 9.52 15.92 -5.71
N LEU A 205 8.55 15.79 -4.81
CA LEU A 205 8.07 16.90 -4.00
C LEU A 205 8.98 17.21 -2.79
N SER A 206 10.11 16.51 -2.66
CA SER A 206 11.02 16.64 -1.51
C SER A 206 10.33 16.39 -0.15
N HIS A 207 9.22 15.65 -0.14
CA HIS A 207 8.56 15.22 1.08
C HIS A 207 9.32 14.06 1.76
N HIS A 208 10.04 13.27 0.97
CA HIS A 208 10.79 12.11 1.44
C HIS A 208 12.07 11.90 0.63
N TRP A 209 13.11 11.40 1.30
CA TRP A 209 14.32 10.93 0.65
C TRP A 209 14.03 9.69 -0.21
N VAL A 210 14.82 9.44 -1.25
CA VAL A 210 14.60 8.26 -2.10
C VAL A 210 14.71 6.97 -1.28
N THR A 211 15.63 6.93 -0.32
CA THR A 211 15.79 5.77 0.59
C THR A 211 14.62 5.59 1.56
N ASP A 212 13.94 6.65 1.99
CA ASP A 212 12.70 6.54 2.77
C ASP A 212 11.63 5.78 1.98
N GLY A 213 11.56 6.07 0.67
CA GLY A 213 10.66 5.43 -0.27
C GLY A 213 11.00 3.96 -0.51
N LEU A 214 12.28 3.63 -0.69
CA LEU A 214 12.73 2.24 -0.88
C LEU A 214 12.49 1.39 0.38
N ALA A 215 12.77 1.94 1.57
CA ALA A 215 12.45 1.28 2.83
C ALA A 215 10.93 1.08 2.99
N ALA A 216 10.14 2.08 2.60
CA ALA A 216 8.69 2.00 2.59
C ALA A 216 8.14 0.96 1.60
N LEU A 217 8.78 0.73 0.45
CA LEU A 217 8.39 -0.37 -0.44
C LEU A 217 8.53 -1.72 0.27
N ALA A 218 9.68 -1.96 0.92
CA ALA A 218 9.93 -3.20 1.63
C ALA A 218 8.93 -3.42 2.77
N LEU A 219 8.74 -2.40 3.62
CA LEU A 219 7.77 -2.43 4.71
C LEU A 219 6.34 -2.60 4.19
N GLY A 220 5.90 -1.78 3.24
CA GLY A 220 4.54 -1.81 2.73
C GLY A 220 4.18 -3.13 2.05
N LEU A 221 5.09 -3.71 1.27
CA LEU A 221 4.88 -5.03 0.67
C LEU A 221 4.81 -6.13 1.73
N PHE A 222 5.60 -6.03 2.80
CA PHE A 222 5.51 -6.98 3.91
C PHE A 222 4.14 -6.91 4.60
N LEU A 223 3.66 -5.71 4.93
CA LEU A 223 2.35 -5.52 5.55
C LEU A 223 1.21 -5.98 4.62
N ASP A 224 1.26 -5.62 3.35
CA ASP A 224 0.27 -6.02 2.36
C ASP A 224 0.21 -7.55 2.19
N ARG A 225 1.36 -8.23 2.25
CA ARG A 225 1.41 -9.70 2.27
C ARG A 225 0.76 -10.27 3.53
N LEU A 226 1.02 -9.73 4.71
CA LEU A 226 0.36 -10.17 5.95
C LEU A 226 -1.17 -10.05 5.84
N ILE A 227 -1.66 -8.93 5.30
CA ILE A 227 -3.09 -8.70 5.07
C ILE A 227 -3.66 -9.74 4.09
N HIS A 228 -2.98 -9.99 2.97
CA HIS A 228 -3.47 -10.90 1.93
C HIS A 228 -3.27 -12.39 2.22
N ARG A 229 -2.55 -12.74 3.30
CA ARG A 229 -2.47 -14.13 3.80
C ARG A 229 -3.79 -14.58 4.45
N VAL A 230 -4.63 -13.64 4.88
CA VAL A 230 -5.94 -13.92 5.45
C VAL A 230 -6.89 -14.37 4.34
N ASP A 231 -7.62 -15.46 4.58
CA ASP A 231 -8.68 -15.91 3.66
C ASP A 231 -9.93 -15.04 3.83
N TRP A 232 -9.91 -13.88 3.19
CA TRP A 232 -11.01 -12.93 3.24
C TRP A 232 -12.30 -13.49 2.61
N ASP A 233 -12.22 -14.49 1.71
CA ASP A 233 -13.40 -15.15 1.13
C ASP A 233 -14.15 -15.98 2.17
N ALA A 234 -13.44 -16.59 3.10
CA ALA A 234 -14.03 -17.34 4.20
C ALA A 234 -14.61 -16.43 5.31
N ILE A 235 -14.03 -15.24 5.49
CA ILE A 235 -14.42 -14.33 6.59
C ILE A 235 -15.56 -13.40 6.20
N LEU A 236 -15.47 -12.80 5.00
CA LEU A 236 -16.39 -11.74 4.60
C LEU A 236 -17.71 -12.32 4.08
N PRO A 237 -18.85 -11.69 4.43
CA PRO A 237 -20.16 -12.15 3.98
C PRO A 237 -20.30 -12.02 2.45
N PRO A 238 -21.08 -12.89 1.79
CA PRO A 238 -21.46 -12.68 0.41
C PRO A 238 -22.35 -11.44 0.29
N VAL A 239 -22.14 -10.64 -0.75
CA VAL A 239 -23.05 -9.55 -1.12
C VAL A 239 -24.22 -10.16 -1.90
N ARG A 240 -25.44 -9.94 -1.43
CA ARG A 240 -26.68 -10.34 -2.11
C ARG A 240 -27.07 -9.33 -3.18
#